data_AF-A0A947EPD8-F1
#
_entry.id   AF-A0A947EPD8-F1
#
_cell.length_a   1.000
_cell.length_b   1.000
_cell.length_c   1.000
_cell.angle_alpha   90.00
_cell.angle_beta   90.00
_cell.angle_gamma   90.00
#
_symmetry.space_group_name_H-M   'P 1'
#
loop_
_entity.id
_entity.type
_entity.pdbx_description
1 polymer ?
#
loop_
_entity_poly.entity_id
_entity_poly.type
_entity_poly.pdbx_seq_one_letter_code
_entity_poly.pdbx_strand_id
1 'polypeptide(L)'
;MKDKIKIFLESDLLEKYLLGATSAIETARVERYIVMYPEVRKQFEELQENLEIYAKMHAIPTPDGLKAKIFHRIRKQDLGRRKVRRFAIAASIAAFLFAGSSYFFWNQNMNLQDENTMVNNRIQNLEAAMKQQLEDVRNQFIVLNNPQTKKYLVNGNEKARELKAVAYVNPVKK
;
A
#
# COMPACT_ATOMS: atom_id res chain seq x y z
N MET A 1 -41.54 40.26 -16.18
CA MET A 1 -40.39 39.90 -15.31
C MET A 1 -39.86 41.10 -14.55
N LYS A 2 -39.66 42.26 -15.20
CA LYS A 2 -39.22 43.51 -14.55
C LYS A 2 -40.11 43.93 -13.37
N ASP A 3 -41.42 43.73 -13.43
CA ASP A 3 -42.33 44.12 -12.33
C ASP A 3 -42.11 43.30 -11.06
N LYS A 4 -41.78 42.00 -11.18
CA LYS A 4 -41.49 41.15 -10.02
C LYS A 4 -40.18 41.53 -9.34
N ILE A 5 -39.19 41.95 -10.12
CA ILE A 5 -37.91 42.46 -9.60
C ILE A 5 -38.14 43.79 -8.90
N LYS A 6 -38.92 44.70 -9.50
CA LYS A 6 -39.27 45.99 -8.91
C LYS A 6 -40.00 45.82 -7.58
N ILE A 7 -41.01 44.96 -7.51
CA ILE A 7 -41.73 44.63 -6.26
C ILE A 7 -40.79 44.04 -5.20
N PHE A 8 -39.83 43.21 -5.62
CA PHE A 8 -38.83 42.66 -4.71
C PHE A 8 -37.87 43.73 -4.18
N LEU A 9 -37.41 44.66 -5.03
CA LEU A 9 -36.50 45.73 -4.65
C LEU A 9 -37.18 46.84 -3.83
N GLU A 10 -38.48 47.01 -4.00
CA GLU A 10 -39.33 47.86 -3.15
C GLU A 10 -39.72 47.15 -1.84
N SER A 11 -39.45 45.85 -1.73
CA SER A 11 -39.63 45.11 -0.49
C SER A 11 -38.42 45.30 0.42
N ASP A 12 -38.66 45.50 1.70
CA ASP A 12 -37.64 45.62 2.77
C ASP A 12 -36.87 44.31 3.04
N LEU A 13 -36.90 43.36 2.10
CA LEU A 13 -36.36 42.02 2.26
C LEU A 13 -34.84 42.01 2.08
N LEU A 14 -34.30 42.91 1.24
CA LEU A 14 -32.88 43.00 0.95
C LEU A 14 -32.11 43.64 2.12
N GLU A 15 -32.74 44.64 2.74
CA GLU A 15 -32.30 45.34 3.94
C GLU A 15 -32.34 44.41 5.16
N LYS A 16 -33.44 43.67 5.34
CA LYS A 16 -33.53 42.63 6.38
C LYS A 16 -32.46 41.56 6.21
N TYR A 17 -32.18 41.14 4.97
CA TYR A 17 -31.14 40.16 4.69
C TYR A 17 -29.76 40.70 5.06
N LEU A 18 -29.46 41.95 4.69
CA LEU A 18 -28.21 42.63 5.06
C LEU A 18 -27.99 42.68 6.58
N LEU A 19 -29.07 42.91 7.34
CA LEU A 19 -29.04 42.93 8.80
C LEU A 19 -29.08 41.53 9.46
N GLY A 20 -29.22 40.46 8.68
CA GLY A 20 -29.35 39.09 9.17
C GLY A 20 -30.69 38.80 9.87
N ALA A 21 -31.73 39.60 9.59
CA ALA A 21 -33.07 39.52 10.19
C ALA A 21 -34.08 38.72 9.34
N THR A 22 -33.62 37.89 8.41
CA THR A 22 -34.47 37.06 7.54
C THR A 22 -34.63 35.64 8.07
N SER A 23 -35.79 35.02 7.78
CA SER A 23 -35.97 33.58 7.96
C SER A 23 -35.17 32.79 6.91
N ALA A 24 -34.91 31.50 7.16
CA ALA A 24 -34.15 30.65 6.22
C ALA A 24 -34.76 30.61 4.80
N ILE A 25 -36.08 30.65 4.69
CA ILE A 25 -36.81 30.65 3.41
C ILE A 25 -36.59 31.97 2.66
N GLU A 26 -36.61 33.08 3.38
CA GLU A 26 -36.36 34.42 2.85
C GLU A 26 -34.92 34.60 2.42
N THR A 27 -33.97 34.16 3.25
CA THR A 27 -32.52 34.12 2.94
C THR A 27 -32.28 33.41 1.60
N ALA A 28 -32.80 32.18 1.45
CA ALA A 28 -32.65 31.43 0.21
C ALA A 28 -33.30 32.13 -1.00
N ARG A 29 -34.41 32.84 -0.79
CA ARG A 29 -35.06 33.64 -1.84
C ARG A 29 -34.19 34.83 -2.25
N VAL A 30 -33.64 35.57 -1.29
CA VAL A 30 -32.79 36.74 -1.55
C VAL A 30 -31.50 36.33 -2.26
N GLU A 31 -30.81 35.31 -1.76
CA GLU A 31 -29.59 34.78 -2.39
C GLU A 31 -29.83 34.34 -3.84
N ARG A 32 -30.96 33.66 -4.09
CA ARG A 32 -31.36 33.29 -5.45
C ARG A 32 -31.57 34.53 -6.33
N TYR A 33 -32.19 35.59 -5.82
CA TYR A 33 -32.43 36.83 -6.58
C TYR A 33 -31.13 37.60 -6.85
N ILE A 34 -30.20 37.66 -5.88
CA ILE A 34 -28.86 38.27 -6.05
C ILE A 34 -28.04 37.55 -7.12
N VAL A 35 -28.19 36.22 -7.25
CA VAL A 35 -27.52 35.43 -8.27
C VAL A 35 -28.19 35.58 -9.64
N MET A 36 -29.53 35.56 -9.69
CA MET A 36 -30.28 35.55 -10.95
C MET A 36 -30.42 36.94 -11.61
N TYR A 37 -30.36 38.02 -10.83
CA TYR A 37 -30.64 39.38 -11.33
C TYR A 37 -29.51 40.34 -10.94
N PRO A 38 -28.69 40.80 -11.92
CA PRO A 38 -27.61 41.75 -11.66
C PRO A 38 -28.06 43.06 -11.03
N GLU A 39 -29.28 43.52 -11.32
CA GLU A 39 -29.83 44.75 -10.73
C GLU A 39 -30.02 44.62 -9.21
N VAL A 40 -30.46 43.45 -8.75
CA VAL A 40 -30.62 43.14 -7.32
C VAL A 40 -29.27 43.10 -6.63
N ARG A 41 -28.26 42.48 -7.27
CA ARG A 41 -26.90 42.48 -6.76
C ARG A 41 -26.34 43.89 -6.62
N LYS A 42 -26.52 44.75 -7.63
CA LYS A 42 -26.02 46.12 -7.60
C LYS A 42 -26.63 46.90 -6.43
N GLN A 43 -27.94 46.79 -6.23
CA GLN A 43 -28.60 47.45 -5.10
C GLN A 43 -28.14 46.88 -3.75
N PHE A 44 -27.89 45.57 -3.68
CA PHE A 44 -27.33 44.95 -2.47
C PHE A 44 -25.93 45.46 -2.15
N GLU A 45 -25.05 45.58 -3.15
CA GLU A 45 -23.71 46.15 -2.99
C GLU A 45 -23.77 47.61 -2.52
N GLU A 46 -24.68 48.41 -3.07
CA GLU A 46 -24.92 49.80 -2.63
C GLU A 46 -25.39 49.88 -1.17
N LEU A 47 -26.31 48.99 -0.77
CA LEU A 47 -26.73 48.89 0.63
C LEU A 47 -25.57 48.48 1.56
N GLN A 48 -24.70 47.56 1.12
CA GLN A 48 -23.51 47.16 1.88
C GLN A 48 -22.53 48.32 2.07
N GLU A 49 -22.26 49.09 1.01
CA GLU A 49 -21.38 50.26 1.08
C GLU A 49 -21.95 51.34 2.01
N ASN A 50 -23.25 51.63 1.90
CA ASN A 50 -23.94 52.57 2.79
C ASN A 50 -23.85 52.13 4.26
N LEU A 51 -24.04 50.84 4.53
CA LEU A 51 -23.89 50.28 5.88
C LEU A 51 -22.44 50.38 6.38
N GLU A 52 -21.45 50.15 5.51
CA GLU A 52 -20.03 50.31 5.86
C GLU A 52 -19.70 51.76 6.21
N ILE A 53 -20.20 52.72 5.44
CA ILE A 53 -20.03 54.16 5.72
C ILE A 53 -20.67 54.50 7.08
N TYR A 54 -21.90 54.06 7.32
CA TYR A 54 -22.58 54.26 8.60
C TYR A 54 -21.79 53.66 9.77
N ALA A 55 -21.34 52.41 9.64
CA ALA A 55 -20.57 51.73 10.67
C ALA A 55 -19.23 52.43 10.97
N LYS A 56 -18.57 52.98 9.95
CA LYS A 56 -17.34 53.77 10.11
C LYS A 56 -17.59 55.09 10.84
N MET A 57 -18.67 55.80 10.50
CA MET A 57 -19.03 57.06 11.17
C MET A 57 -19.33 56.85 12.66
N HIS A 58 -19.90 55.70 13.01
CA HIS A 58 -20.23 55.32 14.39
C HIS A 58 -19.22 54.37 15.04
N ALA A 59 -17.97 54.33 14.53
CA ALA A 59 -16.95 53.43 15.06
C ALA A 59 -16.54 53.80 16.50
N ILE A 60 -16.50 52.78 17.37
CA ILE A 60 -16.08 52.89 18.78
C ILE A 60 -14.65 52.35 18.91
N PRO A 61 -13.77 52.95 19.74
CA PRO A 61 -12.44 52.41 19.98
C PRO A 61 -12.52 50.95 20.47
N THR A 62 -11.71 50.08 19.85
CA THR A 62 -11.63 48.67 20.25
C THR A 62 -10.92 48.52 21.59
N PRO A 63 -11.28 47.53 22.42
CA PRO A 63 -10.55 47.24 23.66
C PRO A 63 -9.07 46.95 23.43
N ASP A 64 -8.24 47.41 24.38
CA ASP A 64 -6.79 47.19 24.32
C ASP A 64 -6.45 45.70 24.26
N GLY A 65 -5.50 45.37 23.38
CA GLY A 65 -5.02 43.99 23.21
C GLY A 65 -5.96 43.04 22.46
N LEU A 66 -7.14 43.48 22.01
CA LEU A 66 -8.05 42.62 21.21
C LEU A 66 -7.37 42.11 19.93
N LYS A 67 -6.69 42.99 19.20
CA LYS A 67 -5.90 42.65 18.01
C LYS A 67 -4.90 41.52 18.30
N ALA A 68 -4.15 41.64 19.40
CA ALA A 68 -3.16 40.64 19.79
C ALA A 68 -3.81 39.29 20.13
N LYS A 69 -4.95 39.30 20.84
CA LYS A 69 -5.71 38.07 21.16
C LYS A 69 -6.19 37.35 19.89
N ILE A 70 -6.70 38.09 18.90
CA ILE A 70 -7.15 37.52 17.62
C ILE A 70 -5.97 36.86 16.89
N PHE A 71 -4.86 37.59 16.73
CA PHE A 71 -3.67 37.05 16.05
C PHE A 71 -3.08 35.83 16.77
N HIS A 72 -3.09 35.84 18.11
CA HIS A 72 -2.64 34.69 18.88
C HIS A 72 -3.52 33.46 18.61
N ARG A 73 -4.85 33.62 18.57
CA ARG A 73 -5.79 32.53 18.27
C ARG A 73 -5.59 31.98 16.86
N ILE A 74 -5.42 32.84 15.86
CA ILE A 74 -5.17 32.44 14.46
C ILE A 74 -3.87 31.62 14.36
N ARG A 75 -2.78 32.12 14.94
CA ARG A 75 -1.49 31.39 14.93
C ARG A 75 -1.57 30.05 15.65
N LYS A 76 -2.30 29.98 16.77
CA LYS A 76 -2.48 28.73 17.53
C LYS A 76 -3.24 27.67 16.70
N GLN A 77 -4.23 28.08 15.91
CA GLN A 77 -4.96 27.18 15.01
C GLN A 77 -4.06 26.61 13.90
N ASP A 78 -3.18 27.44 13.32
CA ASP A 78 -2.22 26.99 12.29
C ASP A 78 -1.17 26.00 12.80
N LEU A 79 -0.73 26.15 14.05
CA LEU A 79 0.26 25.27 14.67
C LEU A 79 -0.26 23.82 14.80
N GLY A 80 -1.54 23.63 15.13
CA GLY A 80 -2.17 22.32 15.22
C GLY A 80 -2.14 21.57 13.89
N ARG A 81 -2.48 22.25 12.80
CA ARG A 81 -2.50 21.68 11.44
C ARG A 81 -1.10 21.32 10.93
N ARG A 82 -0.08 22.13 11.27
CA ARG A 82 1.32 21.83 10.92
C ARG A 82 1.85 20.58 11.64
N LYS A 83 1.50 20.35 12.90
CA LYS A 83 1.96 19.20 13.68
C LYS A 83 1.42 17.88 13.11
N VAL A 84 0.11 17.83 12.81
CA VAL A 84 -0.52 16.66 12.16
C VAL A 84 0.11 16.36 10.80
N ARG A 85 0.35 17.39 9.97
CA ARG A 85 1.00 17.21 8.67
C ARG A 85 2.42 16.63 8.79
N ARG A 86 3.21 17.07 9.78
CA ARG A 86 4.57 16.52 10.01
C ARG A 86 4.53 15.05 10.40
N PHE A 87 3.60 14.65 11.27
CA PHE A 87 3.42 13.24 11.63
C PHE A 87 2.91 12.40 10.46
N ALA A 88 1.99 12.93 9.64
CA ALA A 88 1.54 12.24 8.43
C ALA A 88 2.70 11.96 7.47
N ILE A 89 3.57 12.96 7.23
CA ILE A 89 4.77 12.78 6.39
C ILE A 89 5.71 11.73 6.99
N ALA A 90 5.99 11.81 8.30
CA ALA A 90 6.85 10.83 8.97
C ALA A 90 6.27 9.40 8.90
N ALA A 91 4.96 9.25 9.10
CA ALA A 91 4.27 7.97 9.00
C ALA A 91 4.32 7.40 7.57
N SER A 92 4.18 8.24 6.54
CA SER A 92 4.32 7.80 5.15
C SER A 92 5.73 7.28 4.86
N ILE A 93 6.78 7.98 5.31
CA ILE A 93 8.16 7.53 5.14
C ILE A 93 8.39 6.20 5.87
N ALA A 94 7.91 6.09 7.11
CA ALA A 94 8.02 4.85 7.88
C ALA A 94 7.28 3.68 7.19
N ALA A 95 6.10 3.92 6.63
CA ALA A 95 5.33 2.91 5.92
C ALA A 95 6.07 2.42 4.66
N PHE A 96 6.69 3.32 3.90
CA PHE A 96 7.50 2.93 2.73
C PHE A 96 8.72 2.10 3.12
N LEU A 97 9.45 2.50 4.16
CA LEU A 97 10.60 1.73 4.67
C LEU A 97 10.17 0.35 5.17
N PHE A 98 9.03 0.28 5.85
CA PHE A 98 8.49 -0.97 6.35
C PHE A 98 8.07 -1.90 5.21
N ALA A 99 7.34 -1.38 4.22
CA ALA A 99 6.92 -2.15 3.04
C ALA A 99 8.13 -2.67 2.24
N GLY A 100 9.13 -1.82 2.02
CA GLY A 100 10.36 -2.20 1.32
C GLY A 100 11.14 -3.28 2.05
N SER A 101 11.34 -3.11 3.37
CA SER A 101 12.02 -4.12 4.21
C SER A 101 11.25 -5.44 4.25
N SER A 102 9.92 -5.38 4.38
CA SER A 102 9.08 -6.57 4.41
C SER A 102 9.16 -7.36 3.11
N TYR A 103 9.15 -6.67 1.96
CA TYR A 103 9.31 -7.32 0.66
C TYR A 103 10.69 -7.98 0.51
N PHE A 104 11.76 -7.29 0.92
CA PHE A 104 13.12 -7.86 0.91
C PHE A 104 13.22 -9.13 1.75
N PHE A 105 12.71 -9.11 2.98
CA PHE A 105 12.74 -10.29 3.86
C PHE A 105 11.87 -11.43 3.34
N TRP A 106 10.71 -11.14 2.75
CA TRP A 106 9.89 -12.17 2.12
C TRP A 106 10.62 -12.87 0.97
N ASN A 107 11.29 -12.11 0.12
CA ASN A 107 12.09 -12.65 -0.98
C ASN A 107 13.25 -13.51 -0.46
N GLN A 108 13.95 -13.05 0.58
CA GLN A 108 15.02 -13.82 1.21
C GLN A 108 14.51 -15.13 1.82
N ASN A 109 13.35 -15.10 2.48
CA ASN A 109 12.73 -16.29 3.06
C ASN A 109 12.32 -17.32 1.99
N MET A 110 11.82 -16.87 0.84
CA MET A 110 11.49 -17.76 -0.28
C MET A 110 12.74 -18.47 -0.82
N ASN A 111 13.83 -17.73 -1.02
CA ASN A 111 15.10 -18.32 -1.47
C ASN A 111 15.65 -19.33 -0.47
N LEU A 112 15.57 -19.03 0.83
CA LEU A 112 16.00 -19.96 1.88
C LEU A 112 15.15 -21.23 1.92
N GLN A 113 13.86 -21.14 1.62
CA GLN A 113 13.00 -22.33 1.51
C GLN A 113 13.39 -23.19 0.31
N ASP A 114 13.68 -22.59 -0.84
CA ASP A 114 14.13 -23.31 -2.04
C ASP A 114 15.51 -23.98 -1.83
N GLU A 115 16.43 -23.30 -1.16
CA GLU A 115 17.71 -23.90 -0.82
C GLU A 115 17.55 -25.10 0.14
N ASN A 116 16.67 -24.99 1.14
CA ASN A 116 16.36 -26.10 2.04
C ASN A 116 15.77 -27.31 1.28
N THR A 117 14.82 -27.09 0.36
CA THR A 117 14.25 -28.21 -0.41
C THR A 117 15.30 -28.85 -1.31
N MET A 118 16.15 -28.04 -1.96
CA MET A 118 17.23 -28.53 -2.81
C MET A 118 18.25 -29.36 -2.01
N VAL A 119 18.70 -28.87 -0.85
CA VAL A 119 19.63 -29.59 0.03
C VAL A 119 19.00 -30.90 0.53
N ASN A 120 17.74 -30.86 0.97
CA ASN A 120 17.03 -32.06 1.41
C ASN A 120 16.90 -33.12 0.31
N ASN A 121 16.57 -32.70 -0.92
CA ASN A 121 16.49 -33.59 -2.07
C ASN A 121 17.86 -34.21 -2.39
N ARG A 122 18.96 -33.44 -2.28
CA ARG A 122 20.32 -33.96 -2.46
C ARG A 122 20.67 -35.01 -1.41
N ILE A 123 20.33 -34.76 -0.14
CA ILE A 123 20.54 -35.73 0.95
C ILE A 123 19.78 -37.02 0.64
N GLN A 124 18.49 -36.94 0.29
CA GLN A 124 17.68 -38.12 -0.04
C GLN A 124 18.24 -38.91 -1.23
N ASN A 125 18.68 -38.23 -2.29
CA ASN A 125 19.28 -38.88 -3.45
C ASN A 125 20.60 -39.59 -3.10
N LEU A 126 21.45 -38.96 -2.29
CA LEU A 126 22.69 -39.57 -1.81
C LEU A 126 22.41 -40.79 -0.93
N GLU A 127 21.44 -40.70 -0.01
CA GLU A 127 21.02 -41.83 0.82
C GLU A 127 20.50 -43.00 -0.03
N ALA A 128 19.69 -42.72 -1.04
CA ALA A 128 19.17 -43.75 -1.96
C ALA A 128 20.31 -44.42 -2.74
N ALA A 129 21.25 -43.64 -3.28
CA ALA A 129 22.41 -44.17 -3.99
C ALA A 129 23.29 -45.04 -3.08
N MET A 130 23.53 -44.61 -1.83
CA MET A 130 24.28 -45.39 -0.85
C MET A 130 23.58 -46.71 -0.51
N LYS A 131 22.26 -46.71 -0.33
CA LYS A 131 21.48 -47.95 -0.10
C LYS A 131 21.60 -48.91 -1.28
N GLN A 132 21.46 -48.40 -2.51
CA GLN A 132 21.60 -49.21 -3.72
C GLN A 132 23.01 -49.81 -3.83
N GLN A 133 24.05 -49.02 -3.61
CA GLN A 133 25.43 -49.53 -3.61
C GLN A 133 25.65 -50.60 -2.55
N LEU A 134 25.07 -50.43 -1.35
CA LEU A 134 25.17 -51.42 -0.29
C LEU A 134 24.45 -52.73 -0.65
N GLU A 135 23.29 -52.66 -1.30
CA GLU A 135 22.58 -53.83 -1.82
C GLU A 135 23.35 -54.54 -2.93
N ASP A 136 23.96 -53.79 -3.86
CA ASP A 136 24.79 -54.36 -4.92
C ASP A 136 26.03 -55.07 -4.35
N VAL A 137 26.72 -54.46 -3.40
CA VAL A 137 27.86 -55.09 -2.70
C VAL A 137 27.40 -56.33 -1.94
N ARG A 138 26.29 -56.27 -1.22
CA ARG A 138 25.70 -57.44 -0.53
C ARG A 138 25.39 -58.56 -1.52
N ASN A 139 24.78 -58.25 -2.67
CA ASN A 139 24.46 -59.21 -3.71
C ASN A 139 25.73 -59.87 -4.29
N GLN A 140 26.78 -59.09 -4.53
CA GLN A 140 28.08 -59.61 -4.96
C GLN A 140 28.68 -60.57 -3.92
N PHE A 141 28.63 -60.22 -2.63
CA PHE A 141 29.09 -61.09 -1.56
C PHE A 141 28.30 -62.42 -1.47
N ILE A 142 26.98 -62.39 -1.65
CA ILE A 142 26.15 -63.60 -1.68
C ILE A 142 26.57 -64.53 -2.83
N VAL A 143 26.84 -63.98 -4.01
CA VAL A 143 27.32 -64.77 -5.15
C VAL A 143 28.70 -65.35 -4.84
N LEU A 144 29.64 -64.56 -4.32
CA LEU A 144 31.00 -65.04 -4.08
C LEU A 144 31.12 -66.05 -2.94
N ASN A 145 30.31 -65.93 -1.89
CA ASN A 145 30.40 -66.80 -0.70
C ASN A 145 29.53 -68.07 -0.77
N ASN A 146 28.71 -68.24 -1.81
CA ASN A 146 27.89 -69.44 -1.94
C ASN A 146 28.73 -70.62 -2.47
N PRO A 147 28.71 -71.79 -1.79
CA PRO A 147 29.50 -72.96 -2.19
C PRO A 147 29.13 -73.54 -3.58
N GLN A 148 27.95 -73.21 -4.11
CA GLN A 148 27.51 -73.65 -5.44
C GLN A 148 27.96 -72.71 -6.57
N THR A 149 28.62 -71.60 -6.25
CA THR A 149 29.13 -70.65 -7.24
C THR A 149 30.30 -71.23 -8.02
N LYS A 150 30.18 -71.22 -9.35
CA LYS A 150 31.22 -71.72 -10.26
C LYS A 150 31.95 -70.56 -10.93
N LYS A 151 33.27 -70.70 -11.04
CA LYS A 151 34.16 -69.75 -11.72
C LYS A 151 34.38 -70.20 -13.17
N TYR A 152 34.10 -69.32 -14.12
CA TYR A 152 34.32 -69.54 -15.55
C TYR A 152 35.31 -68.52 -16.08
N LEU A 153 36.32 -68.97 -16.83
CA LEU A 153 37.24 -68.09 -17.54
C LEU A 153 36.66 -67.81 -18.93
N VAL A 154 36.44 -66.54 -19.24
CA VAL A 154 35.92 -66.09 -20.53
C VAL A 154 37.05 -65.39 -21.28
N ASN A 155 37.44 -65.96 -22.42
CA ASN A 155 38.47 -65.38 -23.28
C ASN A 155 37.82 -64.55 -24.39
N GLY A 156 38.52 -63.50 -24.82
CA GLY A 156 38.06 -62.59 -25.87
C GLY A 156 37.95 -63.26 -27.23
N ASN A 157 37.08 -62.71 -28.08
CA ASN A 157 36.86 -63.22 -29.43
C ASN A 157 37.96 -62.79 -30.41
N GLU A 158 37.82 -63.13 -31.69
CA GLU A 158 38.86 -62.89 -32.71
C GLU A 158 39.26 -61.42 -32.88
N LYS A 159 38.37 -60.47 -32.56
CA LYS A 159 38.63 -59.02 -32.64
C LYS A 159 39.29 -58.46 -31.37
N ALA A 160 39.30 -59.20 -30.27
CA ALA A 160 39.84 -58.77 -28.98
C ALA A 160 40.54 -59.93 -28.25
N ARG A 161 41.50 -60.56 -28.92
CA ARG A 161 42.16 -61.83 -28.50
C ARG A 161 42.89 -61.74 -27.16
N GLU A 162 43.25 -60.54 -26.72
CA GLU A 162 44.01 -60.32 -25.47
C GLU A 162 43.11 -60.15 -24.23
N LEU A 163 41.80 -59.96 -24.39
CA LEU A 163 40.91 -59.79 -23.25
C LEU A 163 40.65 -61.13 -22.56
N LYS A 164 40.82 -61.15 -21.23
CA LYS A 164 40.47 -62.28 -20.36
C LYS A 164 39.62 -61.77 -19.22
N ALA A 165 38.48 -62.40 -19.00
CA ALA A 165 37.56 -62.09 -17.92
C ALA A 165 37.26 -63.35 -17.10
N VAL A 166 36.89 -63.14 -15.84
CA VAL A 166 36.46 -64.22 -14.95
C VAL A 166 35.01 -63.95 -14.57
N ALA A 167 34.12 -64.87 -14.94
CA ALA A 167 32.71 -64.82 -14.58
C ALA A 167 32.46 -65.76 -13.39
N TYR A 168 31.78 -65.27 -12.36
CA TYR A 168 31.28 -66.06 -11.24
C TYR A 168 29.77 -66.26 -11.41
N VAL A 169 29.33 -67.50 -11.59
CA VAL A 169 27.92 -67.83 -11.87
C VAL A 169 27.39 -68.73 -10.75
N ASN A 170 26.31 -68.28 -10.11
CA ASN A 170 25.62 -69.04 -9.08
C ASN A 170 24.25 -69.52 -9.61
N PRO A 171 23.97 -70.84 -9.63
CA PRO A 171 22.75 -71.39 -10.23
C PRO A 171 21.46 -71.16 -9.41
N VAL A 172 21.52 -70.61 -8.19
CA VAL A 172 20.35 -70.43 -7.31
C VAL A 172 19.58 -69.13 -7.58
N LYS A 173 20.22 -68.11 -8.16
CA LYS A 173 19.57 -66.86 -8.59
C LYS A 173 19.26 -66.96 -10.08
N LYS A 174 18.00 -67.22 -10.44
CA LYS A 174 17.47 -66.92 -11.78
C LYS A 174 16.95 -65.49 -11.82
#